data_AF-A0A1A9ZCE8-F1
#
_entry.id   AF-A0A1A9ZCE8-F1
#
_cell.length_a   1.000
_cell.length_b   1.000
_cell.length_c   1.000
_cell.angle_alpha   90.00
_cell.angle_beta   90.00
_cell.angle_gamma   90.00
#
_symmetry.space_group_name_H-M   'P 1'
#
loop_
_entity.id
_entity.type
_entity.pdbx_description
1 polymer ?
#
loop_
_entity_poly.entity_id
_entity_poly.type
_entity_poly.pdbx_seq_one_letter_code
_entity_poly.pdbx_strand_id
1 'polypeptide(L)'
;MITNDKLNDIYILRKSHEILVTIPHRPGDKDQYCPVDAPITMNILEFYLLQILAFMFGPSLALKSSSAFAYSSITSSSCGPNFPSSCWCGHEEYELTLQYIVNCTNAGLRNTSVLEFMPDEVQILIFTGNNIPELPWNVFGSINNYKKLKIVDMSNNHIREIRGKSYHHVQNVERLILNHNNLSISRDDDEVNHHHPRVFSNFLNLQSLHLTDAFDDNTSPQLSEDLHDIFMNSQLVKLQKLHLEQNEITNFKDRRVFCDLPNLRDLHLGDNYLKDINFEVHCLKNLRFLDLERNKFEFVKTHDLMLLNELNDLPNRTTELVVDFNLNPFVCDCKISSFRTWIDSTNVTARNKQALMCYQNKIDPLPIMELDMSECAAAVAAATIMFNTATQDHYSLSMHSQNGMARHTATLIFLLIVLSMILLGLVVALIYVSRDKLKFMITPVFDNVAKKVQYTSIKDEDCPEVHV
;
A
#
# COMPACT_ATOMS: atom_id res chain seq x y z
N MET A 1 -54.98 12.44 -8.25
CA MET A 1 -54.56 13.32 -9.36
C MET A 1 -53.19 13.86 -8.99
N ILE A 2 -52.09 13.28 -9.48
CA ILE A 2 -51.45 13.60 -10.78
C ILE A 2 -50.96 15.07 -10.70
N THR A 3 -49.70 15.48 -10.76
CA THR A 3 -48.39 14.95 -11.26
C THR A 3 -47.30 15.91 -10.76
N ASN A 4 -46.12 15.48 -10.31
CA ASN A 4 -44.91 15.03 -11.03
C ASN A 4 -44.27 16.02 -12.03
N ASP A 5 -42.93 16.13 -11.87
CA ASP A 5 -41.87 16.50 -12.83
C ASP A 5 -41.57 18.00 -13.05
N LYS A 6 -40.32 18.52 -13.00
CA LYS A 6 -38.97 17.92 -13.12
C LYS A 6 -37.86 18.93 -12.71
N LEU A 7 -36.79 18.40 -12.10
CA LEU A 7 -35.34 18.69 -12.26
C LEU A 7 -34.83 20.15 -12.44
N ASN A 8 -33.98 20.65 -11.53
CA ASN A 8 -32.51 20.56 -11.64
C ASN A 8 -31.74 21.26 -10.49
N ASP A 9 -30.68 20.57 -10.05
CA ASP A 9 -29.35 21.09 -9.65
C ASP A 9 -28.99 21.61 -8.23
N ILE A 10 -28.12 20.79 -7.58
CA ILE A 10 -26.80 21.11 -6.99
C ILE A 10 -26.61 21.07 -5.44
N TYR A 11 -25.91 19.99 -5.03
CA TYR A 11 -24.85 19.78 -4.02
C TYR A 11 -25.08 19.79 -2.48
N ILE A 12 -24.96 18.58 -1.91
CA ILE A 12 -24.04 18.06 -0.85
C ILE A 12 -23.68 19.00 0.31
N LEU A 13 -24.01 18.59 1.55
CA LEU A 13 -23.04 18.35 2.64
C LEU A 13 -23.66 17.70 3.90
N ARG A 14 -22.83 16.84 4.49
CA ARG A 14 -22.76 16.34 5.88
C ARG A 14 -23.58 15.14 6.34
N LYS A 15 -22.85 14.01 6.33
CA LYS A 15 -22.77 12.95 7.34
C LYS A 15 -23.15 13.43 8.75
N SER A 16 -24.20 12.82 9.28
CA SER A 16 -24.34 12.42 10.68
C SER A 16 -25.37 11.31 10.65
N HIS A 17 -25.14 10.17 11.29
CA HIS A 17 -26.15 9.29 11.88
C HIS A 17 -25.36 8.22 12.65
N GLU A 18 -25.34 8.40 13.97
CA GLU A 18 -24.98 7.38 14.95
C GLU A 18 -25.97 6.21 14.82
N ILE A 19 -25.46 4.98 14.83
CA ILE A 19 -26.30 3.79 14.98
C ILE A 19 -26.13 3.31 16.43
N LEU A 20 -27.21 3.45 17.20
CA LEU A 20 -27.40 2.73 18.46
C LEU A 20 -27.52 1.24 18.15
N VAL A 21 -26.64 0.42 18.74
CA VAL A 21 -26.84 -1.05 18.82
C VAL A 21 -26.88 -1.45 20.29
N THR A 22 -28.05 -1.91 20.73
CA THR A 22 -28.27 -2.61 22.01
C THR A 22 -27.82 -4.07 21.89
N ILE A 23 -27.01 -4.57 22.82
CA ILE A 23 -26.60 -5.99 22.93
C ILE A 23 -27.04 -6.54 24.29
N PRO A 24 -27.67 -7.74 24.37
CA PRO A 24 -27.93 -8.43 25.63
C PRO A 24 -26.75 -9.37 26.06
N HIS A 25 -26.45 -9.40 27.36
CA HIS A 25 -25.57 -10.38 28.06
C HIS A 25 -26.27 -11.75 28.22
N ARG A 26 -25.67 -12.96 28.38
CA ARG A 26 -24.47 -13.58 29.05
C ARG A 26 -24.46 -15.12 28.70
N PRO A 27 -23.67 -16.09 29.26
CA PRO A 27 -22.30 -16.17 29.84
C PRO A 27 -21.44 -17.45 29.47
N GLY A 28 -20.11 -17.42 29.72
CA GLY A 28 -19.18 -18.59 29.86
C GLY A 28 -18.39 -18.92 28.58
N ASP A 29 -17.06 -19.12 28.51
CA ASP A 29 -16.06 -19.66 29.45
C ASP A 29 -14.65 -19.02 29.23
N LYS A 30 -13.73 -19.34 30.16
CA LYS A 30 -12.31 -18.93 30.36
C LYS A 30 -11.38 -19.42 29.23
N ASP A 31 -10.24 -18.84 28.83
CA ASP A 31 -9.07 -18.27 29.54
C ASP A 31 -8.18 -17.40 28.59
N GLN A 32 -7.33 -16.55 29.20
CA GLN A 32 -6.02 -16.05 28.73
C GLN A 32 -5.94 -14.81 27.79
N TYR A 33 -5.86 -13.62 28.39
CA TYR A 33 -5.43 -12.36 27.76
C TYR A 33 -4.16 -11.80 28.44
N CYS A 34 -3.23 -11.28 27.64
CA CYS A 34 -2.23 -10.27 28.01
C CYS A 34 -2.56 -8.94 27.31
N PRO A 35 -2.11 -7.78 27.84
CA PRO A 35 -2.96 -6.59 27.98
C PRO A 35 -2.83 -5.59 26.82
N VAL A 36 -3.94 -4.92 26.51
CA VAL A 36 -4.01 -3.66 25.75
C VAL A 36 -4.83 -2.68 26.60
N ASP A 37 -4.38 -1.43 26.62
CA ASP A 37 -4.70 -0.37 27.58
C ASP A 37 -6.19 -0.13 27.87
N ALA A 38 -6.48 0.06 29.16
CA ALA A 38 -7.82 0.36 29.68
C ALA A 38 -8.14 1.87 29.61
N PRO A 39 -9.39 2.26 29.32
CA PRO A 39 -9.86 3.62 29.53
C PRO A 39 -10.19 3.86 31.01
N ILE A 40 -9.67 4.96 31.56
CA ILE A 40 -9.95 5.44 32.91
C ILE A 40 -11.43 5.85 32.99
N THR A 41 -12.25 5.05 33.68
CA THR A 41 -13.58 5.46 34.13
C THR A 41 -13.48 5.78 35.62
N MET A 42 -13.47 7.07 35.95
CA MET A 42 -13.40 7.53 37.33
C MET A 42 -14.82 7.66 37.89
N ASN A 43 -15.08 6.99 39.01
CA ASN A 43 -16.40 6.95 39.66
C ASN A 43 -16.75 8.31 40.30
N ILE A 44 -17.97 8.78 40.08
CA ILE A 44 -18.52 10.04 40.63
C ILE A 44 -18.52 10.05 42.18
N LEU A 45 -18.42 8.90 42.83
CA LEU A 45 -18.30 8.80 44.30
C LEU A 45 -16.91 9.17 44.84
N GLU A 46 -15.83 8.99 44.07
CA GLU A 46 -14.46 9.33 44.51
C GLU A 46 -14.18 10.84 44.41
N PHE A 47 -14.83 11.53 43.46
CA PHE A 47 -14.69 12.97 43.29
C PHE A 47 -15.29 13.76 44.49
N TYR A 48 -16.36 13.26 45.08
CA TYR A 48 -16.97 13.88 46.27
C TYR A 48 -16.19 13.58 47.57
N LEU A 49 -15.49 12.43 47.66
CA LEU A 49 -14.66 12.12 48.82
C LEU A 49 -13.39 12.99 48.89
N LEU A 50 -12.80 13.31 47.73
CA LEU A 50 -11.63 14.20 47.62
C LEU A 50 -11.96 15.66 47.92
N GLN A 51 -13.18 16.12 47.62
CA GLN A 51 -13.63 17.48 47.99
C GLN A 51 -13.94 17.64 49.48
N ILE A 52 -14.36 16.57 50.17
CA ILE A 52 -14.64 16.60 51.62
C ILE A 52 -13.34 16.57 52.44
N LEU A 53 -12.30 15.88 51.97
CA LEU A 53 -10.98 15.88 52.63
C LEU A 53 -10.22 17.21 52.48
N ALA A 54 -10.43 17.94 51.38
CA ALA A 54 -9.85 19.27 51.15
C ALA A 54 -10.46 20.38 52.05
N PHE A 55 -11.61 20.14 52.69
CA PHE A 55 -12.27 21.08 53.60
C PHE A 55 -11.92 20.89 55.08
N MET A 56 -11.31 19.75 55.46
CA MET A 56 -11.00 19.42 56.85
C MET A 56 -9.59 19.85 57.29
N PHE A 57 -8.73 20.28 56.36
CA PHE A 57 -7.38 20.77 56.66
C PHE A 57 -7.08 22.04 55.87
N GLY A 58 -7.49 23.18 56.42
CA GLY A 58 -7.10 24.50 55.92
C GLY A 58 -5.58 24.76 56.06
N PRO A 59 -5.05 25.78 55.36
CA PRO A 59 -3.62 25.98 55.23
C PRO A 59 -3.08 26.84 56.39
N SER A 60 -2.05 26.37 57.08
CA SER A 60 -1.15 27.23 57.86
C SER A 60 0.17 26.54 58.16
N LEU A 61 1.22 27.37 58.14
CA LEU A 61 2.60 27.16 58.60
C LEU A 61 3.60 26.60 57.57
N ALA A 62 4.29 27.57 56.97
CA ALA A 62 5.63 27.44 56.46
C ALA A 62 6.59 26.94 57.55
N LEU A 63 7.41 25.94 57.20
CA LEU A 63 8.68 25.66 57.86
C LEU A 63 9.67 25.11 56.81
N LYS A 64 10.79 25.83 56.68
CA LYS A 64 11.98 25.39 55.95
C LYS A 64 12.65 24.28 56.77
N SER A 65 12.92 23.13 56.16
CA SER A 65 14.18 22.41 56.38
C SER A 65 14.39 21.35 55.32
N SER A 66 15.53 21.45 54.65
CA SER A 66 16.06 20.58 53.62
C SER A 66 16.29 19.15 54.09
N SER A 67 15.82 18.18 53.31
CA SER A 67 16.49 16.89 53.15
C SER A 67 16.01 16.28 51.83
N ALA A 68 16.89 16.37 50.84
CA ALA A 68 16.70 15.85 49.50
C ALA A 68 16.58 14.32 49.53
N PHE A 69 15.41 13.81 49.14
CA PHE A 69 15.34 12.57 48.40
C PHE A 69 15.11 12.97 46.95
N ALA A 70 16.20 12.97 46.17
CA ALA A 70 16.14 13.12 44.73
C ALA A 70 15.48 11.87 44.15
N TYR A 71 14.15 11.89 44.03
CA TYR A 71 13.53 11.23 42.89
C TYR A 71 14.00 12.01 41.67
N SER A 72 14.76 11.35 40.80
CA SER A 72 15.15 11.88 39.51
C SER A 72 13.88 12.28 38.76
N SER A 73 13.55 13.56 38.81
CA SER A 73 12.69 14.19 37.82
C SER A 73 13.29 13.83 36.47
N ILE A 74 12.55 13.08 35.65
CA ILE A 74 12.80 13.05 34.22
C ILE A 74 12.72 14.50 33.80
N THR A 75 13.89 15.14 33.66
CA THR A 75 13.97 16.47 33.08
C THR A 75 13.32 16.33 31.73
N SER A 76 12.24 17.07 31.47
CA SER A 76 11.75 17.27 30.11
C SER A 76 12.89 17.93 29.34
N SER A 77 13.76 17.12 28.76
CA SER A 77 14.92 17.55 28.00
C SER A 77 14.37 18.17 26.73
N SER A 78 14.16 19.48 26.79
CA SER A 78 13.85 20.30 25.63
C SER A 78 14.91 20.01 24.55
N CYS A 79 14.45 19.85 23.31
CA CYS A 79 15.28 19.59 22.13
C CYS A 79 16.24 20.74 21.74
N GLY A 80 16.29 21.80 22.55
CA GLY A 80 17.03 23.02 22.28
C GLY A 80 16.13 24.19 21.86
N PRO A 81 16.72 25.37 21.62
CA PRO A 81 15.97 26.62 21.46
C PRO A 81 15.19 26.72 20.14
N ASN A 82 15.51 25.90 19.14
CA ASN A 82 14.85 25.90 17.84
C ASN A 82 13.56 25.08 17.82
N PHE A 83 13.30 24.29 18.86
CA PHE A 83 12.12 23.45 18.96
C PHE A 83 11.06 24.12 19.83
N PRO A 84 9.76 23.97 19.49
CA PRO A 84 8.68 24.31 20.39
C PRO A 84 8.82 23.56 21.72
N SER A 85 8.36 24.16 22.81
CA SER A 85 8.34 23.53 24.14
C SER A 85 7.51 22.24 24.22
N SER A 86 6.63 22.01 23.25
CA SER A 86 5.85 20.76 23.12
C SER A 86 6.68 19.60 22.57
N CYS A 87 7.82 19.87 21.94
CA CYS A 87 8.74 18.83 21.51
C CYS A 87 9.63 18.38 22.66
N TRP A 88 9.89 17.08 22.71
CA TRP A 88 10.77 16.46 23.70
C TRP A 88 11.82 15.60 23.01
N CYS A 89 13.03 15.61 23.56
CA CYS A 89 14.17 14.84 23.05
C CYS A 89 14.81 14.06 24.19
N GLY A 90 15.05 12.76 24.02
CA GLY A 90 15.73 11.98 25.05
C GLY A 90 15.76 10.49 24.74
N HIS A 91 16.28 9.73 25.70
CA HIS A 91 16.32 8.28 25.59
C HIS A 91 15.03 7.67 26.12
N GLU A 92 14.40 6.81 25.32
CA GLU A 92 13.20 6.07 25.67
C GLU A 92 13.30 4.65 25.11
N GLU A 93 12.61 3.71 25.77
CA GLU A 93 12.57 2.33 25.32
C GLU A 93 11.60 2.20 24.13
N TYR A 94 12.12 1.78 22.98
CA TYR A 94 11.36 1.51 21.77
C TYR A 94 11.70 0.10 21.27
N GLU A 95 10.69 -0.73 21.08
CA GLU A 95 10.84 -2.15 20.69
C GLU A 95 11.88 -2.90 21.55
N LEU A 96 11.83 -2.72 22.88
CA LEU A 96 12.73 -3.33 23.87
C LEU A 96 14.20 -2.87 23.80
N THR A 97 14.47 -1.77 23.11
CA THR A 97 15.81 -1.18 23.04
C THR A 97 15.77 0.30 23.42
N LEU A 98 16.78 0.75 24.17
CA LEU A 98 16.91 2.16 24.52
C LEU A 98 17.39 2.94 23.28
N GLN A 99 16.60 3.89 22.82
CA GLN A 99 16.88 4.69 21.62
C GLN A 99 16.76 6.18 21.93
N TYR A 100 17.51 7.02 21.22
CA TYR A 100 17.33 8.47 21.28
C TYR A 100 16.20 8.92 20.36
N ILE A 101 15.15 9.49 20.94
CA ILE A 101 13.93 9.90 20.27
C ILE A 101 13.83 11.42 20.24
N VAL A 102 13.46 11.97 19.09
CA VAL A 102 12.94 13.34 18.95
C VAL A 102 11.44 13.22 18.71
N ASN A 103 10.63 13.68 19.64
CA ASN A 103 9.17 13.60 19.58
C ASN A 103 8.56 15.01 19.53
N CYS A 104 7.85 15.31 18.45
CA CYS A 104 7.13 16.55 18.19
C CYS A 104 5.65 16.29 17.86
N THR A 105 5.04 15.29 18.49
CA THR A 105 3.63 14.97 18.29
C THR A 105 2.73 16.15 18.65
N ASN A 106 1.83 16.55 17.74
CA ASN A 106 0.87 17.64 17.93
C ASN A 106 1.52 18.97 18.37
N ALA A 107 2.75 19.25 17.92
CA ALA A 107 3.49 20.46 18.28
C ALA A 107 3.00 21.74 17.54
N GLY A 108 2.01 21.62 16.65
CA GLY A 108 1.46 22.74 15.88
C GLY A 108 2.41 23.25 14.79
N LEU A 109 3.37 22.42 14.37
CA LEU A 109 4.37 22.77 13.36
C LEU A 109 3.72 22.92 11.98
N ARG A 110 4.23 23.86 11.18
CA ARG A 110 3.73 24.15 9.82
C ARG A 110 4.78 23.98 8.73
N ASN A 111 6.00 23.63 9.11
CA ASN A 111 7.12 23.37 8.22
C ASN A 111 8.11 22.40 8.88
N THR A 112 9.10 21.96 8.12
CA THR A 112 10.13 21.01 8.55
C THR A 112 11.42 21.68 9.03
N SER A 113 11.49 23.01 9.15
CA SER A 113 12.73 23.73 9.43
C SER A 113 13.40 23.32 10.75
N VAL A 114 12.61 22.89 11.74
CA VAL A 114 13.14 22.41 13.03
C VAL A 114 13.99 21.15 12.89
N LEU A 115 13.76 20.35 11.85
CA LEU A 115 14.43 19.07 11.64
C LEU A 115 15.93 19.23 11.30
N GLU A 116 16.38 20.39 10.82
CA GLU A 116 17.79 20.69 10.61
C GLU A 116 18.57 20.84 11.95
N PHE A 117 17.85 21.07 13.06
CA PHE A 117 18.45 21.30 14.37
C PHE A 117 18.34 20.10 15.31
N MET A 118 17.95 18.92 14.81
CA MET A 118 17.90 17.71 15.63
C MET A 118 19.30 17.33 16.16
N PRO A 119 19.39 16.70 17.34
CA PRO A 119 20.64 16.15 17.86
C PRO A 119 21.24 15.07 16.94
N ASP A 120 22.57 15.03 16.81
CA ASP A 120 23.29 14.07 15.95
C ASP A 120 23.07 12.60 16.31
N GLU A 121 22.69 12.33 17.56
CA GLU A 121 22.46 10.99 18.08
C GLU A 121 21.05 10.45 17.84
N VAL A 122 20.17 11.25 17.23
CA VAL A 122 18.78 10.85 16.93
C VAL A 122 18.72 9.53 16.17
N GLN A 123 17.89 8.62 16.68
CA GLN A 123 17.61 7.31 16.08
C GLN A 123 16.16 7.22 15.59
N ILE A 124 15.24 7.88 16.27
CA ILE A 124 13.81 7.88 15.96
C ILE A 124 13.31 9.33 15.94
N LEU A 125 12.67 9.72 14.84
CA LEU A 125 11.91 10.96 14.73
C LEU A 125 10.42 10.65 14.70
N ILE A 126 9.67 11.23 15.64
CA ILE A 126 8.20 11.22 15.68
C ILE A 126 7.72 12.64 15.43
N PHE A 127 7.15 12.88 14.25
CA PHE A 127 6.71 14.19 13.78
C PHE A 127 5.20 14.24 13.47
N THR A 128 4.43 13.42 14.18
CA THR A 128 3.02 13.13 13.91
C THR A 128 2.07 14.27 14.30
N GLY A 129 0.97 14.46 13.57
CA GLY A 129 -0.13 15.35 14.01
C GLY A 129 0.16 16.85 13.85
N ASN A 130 1.06 17.23 12.95
CA ASN A 130 1.32 18.63 12.61
C ASN A 130 0.62 18.99 11.27
N ASN A 131 0.93 20.15 10.68
CA ASN A 131 0.32 20.60 9.43
C ASN A 131 1.39 20.92 8.38
N ILE A 132 1.91 19.89 7.73
CA ILE A 132 3.04 19.95 6.80
C ILE A 132 2.54 19.56 5.39
N PRO A 133 1.88 20.48 4.66
CA PRO A 133 1.27 20.14 3.38
C PRO A 133 2.28 19.77 2.28
N GLU A 134 3.54 20.18 2.44
CA GLU A 134 4.58 19.97 1.45
C GLU A 134 5.90 19.63 2.14
N LEU A 135 6.58 18.57 1.67
CA LEU A 135 7.95 18.27 2.04
C LEU A 135 8.90 18.88 1.00
N PRO A 136 9.69 19.91 1.38
CA PRO A 136 10.64 20.53 0.48
C PRO A 136 11.90 19.68 0.31
N TRP A 137 12.73 20.04 -0.67
CA TRP A 137 14.08 19.52 -0.82
C TRP A 137 14.89 19.61 0.50
N ASN A 138 15.59 18.54 0.87
CA ASN A 138 16.44 18.47 2.06
C ASN A 138 15.74 18.85 3.38
N VAL A 139 14.66 18.14 3.75
CA VAL A 139 13.92 18.42 5.01
C VAL A 139 14.78 18.32 6.27
N PHE A 140 15.92 17.62 6.20
CA PHE A 140 16.87 17.42 7.29
C PHE A 140 18.08 18.37 7.24
N GLY A 141 18.04 19.39 6.38
CA GLY A 141 19.15 20.31 6.16
C GLY A 141 20.19 19.80 5.15
N SER A 142 21.17 20.65 4.86
CA SER A 142 22.22 20.37 3.86
C SER A 142 23.55 19.91 4.47
N ILE A 143 23.71 20.05 5.78
CA ILE A 143 24.98 19.83 6.48
C ILE A 143 24.92 18.52 7.28
N ASN A 144 23.76 18.24 7.90
CA ASN A 144 23.57 17.09 8.77
C ASN A 144 23.12 15.86 7.97
N ASN A 145 23.65 14.70 8.32
CA ASN A 145 23.36 13.41 7.65
C ASN A 145 22.75 12.36 8.58
N TYR A 146 22.42 12.74 9.82
CA TYR A 146 21.77 11.95 10.85
C TYR A 146 22.04 10.44 10.73
N LYS A 147 23.31 10.04 10.82
CA LYS A 147 23.76 8.67 10.48
C LYS A 147 23.08 7.59 11.31
N LYS A 148 22.62 7.93 12.52
CA LYS A 148 21.94 7.03 13.43
C LYS A 148 20.44 6.96 13.23
N LEU A 149 19.83 7.85 12.43
CA LEU A 149 18.40 7.91 12.22
C LEU A 149 17.93 6.67 11.44
N LYS A 150 17.05 5.90 12.08
CA LYS A 150 16.49 4.64 11.55
C LYS A 150 15.01 4.73 11.26
N ILE A 151 14.26 5.49 12.05
CA ILE A 151 12.80 5.55 11.96
C ILE A 151 12.38 7.00 11.80
N VAL A 152 11.54 7.26 10.80
CA VAL A 152 10.90 8.56 10.57
C VAL A 152 9.39 8.34 10.50
N ASP A 153 8.67 8.92 11.45
CA ASP A 153 7.21 8.98 11.47
C ASP A 153 6.75 10.41 11.17
N MET A 154 6.08 10.59 10.03
CA MET A 154 5.42 11.83 9.61
C MET A 154 3.94 11.60 9.36
N SER A 155 3.31 10.69 10.10
CA SER A 155 1.88 10.40 9.98
C SER A 155 1.01 11.59 10.36
N ASN A 156 -0.22 11.68 9.88
CA ASN A 156 -1.19 12.72 10.26
C ASN A 156 -0.64 14.15 10.09
N ASN A 157 -0.02 14.45 8.94
CA ASN A 157 0.55 15.77 8.68
C ASN A 157 -0.11 16.53 7.52
N HIS A 158 -1.14 15.94 6.90
CA HIS A 158 -1.77 16.47 5.69
C HIS A 158 -0.77 16.65 4.52
N ILE A 159 0.29 15.85 4.46
CA ILE A 159 1.29 15.93 3.41
C ILE A 159 0.63 15.61 2.08
N ARG A 160 0.69 16.56 1.15
CA ARG A 160 0.20 16.42 -0.22
C ARG A 160 1.30 16.13 -1.20
N GLU A 161 2.38 16.90 -1.11
CA GLU A 161 3.49 16.80 -2.03
C GLU A 161 4.79 16.46 -1.31
N ILE A 162 5.56 15.56 -1.91
CA ILE A 162 6.93 15.28 -1.50
C ILE A 162 7.86 15.61 -2.67
N ARG A 163 8.60 16.72 -2.56
CA ARG A 163 9.53 17.13 -3.62
C ARG A 163 10.64 16.11 -3.82
N GLY A 164 11.19 16.09 -5.04
CA GLY A 164 12.38 15.30 -5.34
C GLY A 164 13.52 15.65 -4.38
N LYS A 165 14.24 14.62 -3.90
CA LYS A 165 15.37 14.77 -2.95
C LYS A 165 15.00 15.34 -1.57
N SER A 166 13.72 15.32 -1.17
CA SER A 166 13.31 15.67 0.20
C SER A 166 14.12 14.91 1.27
N TYR A 167 14.48 13.65 0.97
CA TYR A 167 15.14 12.72 1.89
C TYR A 167 16.63 12.43 1.57
N HIS A 168 17.30 13.27 0.78
CA HIS A 168 18.63 12.96 0.19
C HIS A 168 19.74 12.56 1.19
N HIS A 169 19.70 13.05 2.44
CA HIS A 169 20.77 12.85 3.43
C HIS A 169 20.48 11.76 4.48
N VAL A 170 19.33 11.10 4.44
CA VAL A 170 18.90 10.11 5.46
C VAL A 170 18.83 8.68 4.91
N GLN A 171 19.88 8.28 4.19
CA GLN A 171 19.97 6.97 3.53
C GLN A 171 19.92 5.77 4.50
N ASN A 172 20.18 6.00 5.79
CA ASN A 172 20.20 4.96 6.84
C ASN A 172 18.82 4.62 7.40
N VAL A 173 17.79 5.38 7.03
CA VAL A 173 16.41 5.14 7.49
C VAL A 173 15.93 3.79 6.96
N GLU A 174 15.40 2.99 7.87
CA GLU A 174 14.92 1.63 7.65
C GLU A 174 13.40 1.56 7.69
N ARG A 175 12.75 2.47 8.43
CA ARG A 175 11.28 2.56 8.54
C ARG A 175 10.81 3.98 8.28
N LEU A 176 9.94 4.14 7.29
CA LEU A 176 9.25 5.38 6.98
C LEU A 176 7.75 5.19 7.19
N ILE A 177 7.13 6.06 7.98
CA ILE A 177 5.70 6.02 8.29
C ILE A 177 5.08 7.34 7.81
N LEU A 178 4.14 7.23 6.86
CA LEU A 178 3.44 8.34 6.23
C LEU A 178 1.92 8.15 6.29
N ASN A 179 1.44 7.38 7.27
CA ASN A 179 0.02 7.06 7.39
C ASN A 179 -0.84 8.31 7.60
N HIS A 180 -2.11 8.27 7.17
CA HIS A 180 -3.08 9.35 7.39
C HIS A 180 -2.55 10.69 6.83
N ASN A 181 -2.17 10.68 5.56
CA ASN A 181 -1.74 11.87 4.82
C ASN A 181 -2.62 12.04 3.58
N ASN A 182 -2.22 12.94 2.69
CA ASN A 182 -3.05 13.38 1.58
C ASN A 182 -2.23 13.38 0.29
N LEU A 183 -1.38 12.37 0.12
CA LEU A 183 -0.37 12.33 -0.93
C LEU A 183 -1.04 12.35 -2.30
N SER A 184 -0.58 13.26 -3.14
CA SER A 184 -0.98 13.36 -4.54
C SER A 184 0.28 13.28 -5.41
N ILE A 185 0.22 12.45 -6.45
CA ILE A 185 1.36 12.12 -7.33
C ILE A 185 1.19 12.80 -8.70
N SER A 186 -0.05 13.10 -9.07
CA SER A 186 -0.45 13.85 -10.26
C SER A 186 -0.91 15.24 -9.84
N ARG A 187 -0.21 16.30 -10.30
CA ARG A 187 -0.65 17.69 -10.05
C ARG A 187 -1.75 18.04 -11.06
N ASP A 188 -2.96 18.29 -10.58
CA ASP A 188 -4.08 18.76 -11.43
C ASP A 188 -3.81 20.14 -12.09
N ASP A 189 -2.94 20.95 -11.49
CA ASP A 189 -2.79 22.37 -11.85
C ASP A 189 -1.61 22.69 -12.79
N ASP A 190 -0.74 21.73 -13.12
CA ASP A 190 0.46 22.01 -13.91
C ASP A 190 0.31 21.56 -15.37
N GLU A 191 0.23 22.54 -16.27
CA GLU A 191 0.38 22.41 -17.74
C GLU A 191 1.67 21.65 -18.16
N VAL A 192 2.61 21.50 -17.21
CA VAL A 192 3.79 20.64 -17.27
C VAL A 192 3.70 19.62 -16.12
N ASN A 193 3.05 18.49 -16.39
CA ASN A 193 2.93 17.31 -15.54
C ASN A 193 4.27 16.88 -14.92
N HIS A 194 4.66 17.49 -13.81
CA HIS A 194 5.85 17.13 -13.05
C HIS A 194 5.55 15.89 -12.20
N HIS A 195 5.36 14.74 -12.85
CA HIS A 195 5.35 13.44 -12.18
C HIS A 195 6.71 13.27 -11.49
N HIS A 196 6.71 13.13 -10.16
CA HIS A 196 7.91 12.95 -9.35
C HIS A 196 8.00 11.53 -8.78
N PRO A 197 8.02 10.47 -9.60
CA PRO A 197 7.86 9.09 -9.13
C PRO A 197 9.04 8.58 -8.29
N ARG A 198 10.11 9.36 -8.14
CA ARG A 198 11.30 9.04 -7.35
C ARG A 198 11.19 9.50 -5.89
N VAL A 199 9.98 9.58 -5.34
CA VAL A 199 9.71 10.12 -4.00
C VAL A 199 10.54 9.40 -2.93
N PHE A 200 10.63 8.07 -3.02
CA PHE A 200 11.32 7.23 -2.02
C PHE A 200 12.72 6.78 -2.46
N SER A 201 13.24 7.26 -3.59
CA SER A 201 14.52 6.80 -4.16
C SER A 201 15.75 7.09 -3.30
N ASN A 202 15.62 7.93 -2.27
CA ASN A 202 16.73 8.27 -1.36
C ASN A 202 16.87 7.28 -0.19
N PHE A 203 15.88 6.40 0.03
CA PHE A 203 15.90 5.44 1.13
C PHE A 203 16.54 4.11 0.73
N LEU A 204 17.86 4.12 0.55
CA LEU A 204 18.64 2.95 0.14
C LEU A 204 18.55 1.76 1.11
N ASN A 205 18.22 2.04 2.38
CA ASN A 205 18.09 1.04 3.44
C ASN A 205 16.64 0.81 3.89
N LEU A 206 15.64 1.31 3.15
CA LEU A 206 14.24 1.14 3.53
C LEU A 206 13.86 -0.34 3.58
N GLN A 207 13.35 -0.76 4.72
CA GLN A 207 12.87 -2.12 4.98
C GLN A 207 11.37 -2.14 5.23
N SER A 208 10.80 -1.05 5.76
CA SER A 208 9.37 -0.94 6.09
C SER A 208 8.83 0.41 5.64
N LEU A 209 7.79 0.39 4.82
CA LEU A 209 7.11 1.58 4.32
C LEU A 209 5.64 1.51 4.71
N HIS A 210 5.17 2.53 5.42
CA HIS A 210 3.78 2.62 5.84
C HIS A 210 3.06 3.77 5.16
N LEU A 211 2.00 3.41 4.43
CA LEU A 211 1.16 4.28 3.62
C LEU A 211 -0.34 3.95 3.88
N THR A 212 -0.71 3.62 5.10
CA THR A 212 -2.12 3.39 5.47
C THR A 212 -2.89 4.72 5.39
N ASP A 213 -4.00 4.77 4.66
CA ASP A 213 -4.81 5.99 4.44
C ASP A 213 -3.94 7.20 4.04
N ALA A 214 -3.11 7.05 3.00
CA ALA A 214 -2.05 8.01 2.71
C ALA A 214 -2.31 8.94 1.52
N PHE A 215 -3.33 8.70 0.68
CA PHE A 215 -3.53 9.37 -0.61
C PHE A 215 -4.83 10.22 -0.66
N ASP A 216 -4.79 11.36 -1.37
CA ASP A 216 -5.94 12.30 -1.52
C ASP A 216 -6.97 11.81 -2.56
N ASP A 217 -6.47 11.32 -3.70
CA ASP A 217 -7.27 11.01 -4.90
C ASP A 217 -7.49 9.50 -5.08
N ASN A 218 -8.54 8.98 -4.46
CA ASN A 218 -8.87 7.55 -4.44
C ASN A 218 -9.60 7.05 -5.70
N THR A 219 -9.37 7.64 -6.87
CA THR A 219 -9.82 6.98 -8.10
C THR A 219 -8.87 5.82 -8.40
N SER A 220 -9.40 4.60 -8.30
CA SER A 220 -8.62 3.37 -8.46
C SER A 220 -7.68 3.33 -9.68
N PRO A 221 -8.05 3.89 -10.86
CA PRO A 221 -7.15 3.89 -12.02
C PRO A 221 -5.90 4.75 -11.82
N GLN A 222 -6.04 5.94 -11.22
CA GLN A 222 -4.94 6.88 -11.04
C GLN A 222 -4.00 6.40 -9.94
N LEU A 223 -4.55 6.01 -8.79
CA LEU A 223 -3.78 5.51 -7.66
C LEU A 223 -2.91 4.30 -8.05
N SER A 224 -3.44 3.36 -8.85
CA SER A 224 -2.63 2.22 -9.27
C SER A 224 -1.50 2.58 -10.21
N GLU A 225 -1.70 3.54 -11.11
CA GLU A 225 -0.65 4.00 -12.03
C GLU A 225 0.45 4.71 -11.23
N ASP A 226 0.04 5.57 -10.32
CA ASP A 226 0.92 6.30 -9.44
C ASP A 226 1.74 5.38 -8.51
N LEU A 227 1.13 4.33 -7.95
CA LEU A 227 1.81 3.32 -7.13
C LEU A 227 2.86 2.53 -7.93
N HIS A 228 2.52 2.12 -9.16
CA HIS A 228 3.48 1.46 -10.05
C HIS A 228 4.68 2.37 -10.30
N ASP A 229 4.42 3.61 -10.70
CA ASP A 229 5.49 4.57 -10.98
C ASP A 229 6.36 4.82 -9.75
N ILE A 230 5.77 4.96 -8.56
CA ILE A 230 6.53 5.11 -7.30
C ILE A 230 7.46 3.92 -7.08
N PHE A 231 6.95 2.69 -7.12
CA PHE A 231 7.75 1.52 -6.73
C PHE A 231 8.82 1.19 -7.75
N MET A 232 8.52 1.28 -9.04
CA MET A 232 9.49 1.05 -10.12
C MET A 232 10.62 2.10 -10.09
N ASN A 233 10.29 3.37 -9.85
CA ASN A 233 11.29 4.45 -9.88
C ASN A 233 12.02 4.68 -8.56
N SER A 234 11.51 4.19 -7.44
CA SER A 234 12.13 4.37 -6.12
C SER A 234 13.19 3.32 -5.78
N GLN A 235 13.34 2.25 -6.58
CA GLN A 235 14.38 1.22 -6.39
C GLN A 235 14.45 0.68 -4.95
N LEU A 236 13.30 0.37 -4.36
CA LEU A 236 13.17 -0.05 -2.96
C LEU A 236 13.61 -1.53 -2.76
N VAL A 237 14.83 -1.84 -3.17
CA VAL A 237 15.35 -3.22 -3.26
C VAL A 237 15.45 -3.92 -1.91
N LYS A 238 15.50 -3.19 -0.79
CA LYS A 238 15.57 -3.77 0.58
C LYS A 238 14.21 -3.83 1.28
N LEU A 239 13.14 -3.33 0.64
CA LEU A 239 11.82 -3.27 1.26
C LEU A 239 11.31 -4.68 1.54
N GLN A 240 10.94 -4.92 2.79
CA GLN A 240 10.40 -6.18 3.30
C GLN A 240 8.94 -6.06 3.71
N LYS A 241 8.51 -4.88 4.16
CA LYS A 241 7.14 -4.64 4.63
C LYS A 241 6.53 -3.44 3.93
N LEU A 242 5.33 -3.61 3.40
CA LEU A 242 4.57 -2.56 2.75
C LEU A 242 3.15 -2.56 3.29
N HIS A 243 2.75 -1.42 3.85
CA HIS A 243 1.41 -1.17 4.38
C HIS A 243 0.66 -0.22 3.46
N LEU A 244 -0.45 -0.70 2.89
CA LEU A 244 -1.33 -0.01 1.95
C LEU A 244 -2.81 -0.14 2.36
N GLU A 245 -3.07 -0.40 3.63
CA GLU A 245 -4.43 -0.53 4.16
C GLU A 245 -5.20 0.79 4.02
N GLN A 246 -6.53 0.71 3.91
CA GLN A 246 -7.39 1.91 3.93
C GLN A 246 -7.11 2.94 2.83
N ASN A 247 -6.63 2.52 1.66
CA ASN A 247 -6.39 3.42 0.51
C ASN A 247 -7.46 3.31 -0.58
N GLU A 248 -8.62 2.74 -0.25
CA GLU A 248 -9.76 2.63 -1.16
C GLU A 248 -9.41 1.94 -2.51
N ILE A 249 -8.42 1.04 -2.51
CA ILE A 249 -7.92 0.40 -3.73
C ILE A 249 -8.97 -0.58 -4.24
N THR A 250 -9.51 -0.37 -5.44
CA THR A 250 -10.46 -1.32 -6.05
C THR A 250 -9.77 -2.34 -6.96
N ASN A 251 -8.68 -1.93 -7.61
CA ASN A 251 -7.89 -2.75 -8.52
C ASN A 251 -6.51 -2.12 -8.75
N PHE A 252 -5.51 -2.95 -9.05
CA PHE A 252 -4.26 -2.54 -9.70
C PHE A 252 -4.35 -2.64 -11.24
N LYS A 253 -4.05 -1.55 -11.95
CA LYS A 253 -3.99 -1.46 -13.42
C LYS A 253 -2.82 -2.25 -13.99
N ASP A 254 -1.63 -2.10 -13.42
CA ASP A 254 -0.49 -2.95 -13.74
C ASP A 254 -0.42 -4.13 -12.76
N ARG A 255 -0.48 -5.35 -13.30
CA ARG A 255 -0.36 -6.57 -12.52
C ARG A 255 1.03 -6.68 -11.88
N ARG A 256 2.06 -6.06 -12.45
CA ARG A 256 3.43 -6.11 -11.94
C ARG A 256 3.77 -5.04 -10.91
N VAL A 257 2.80 -4.30 -10.39
CA VAL A 257 2.99 -3.19 -9.43
C VAL A 257 3.95 -3.53 -8.27
N PHE A 258 3.96 -4.77 -7.78
CA PHE A 258 4.84 -5.19 -6.67
C PHE A 258 6.11 -5.94 -7.10
N CYS A 259 6.29 -6.25 -8.38
CA CYS A 259 7.40 -7.09 -8.85
C CYS A 259 8.78 -6.44 -8.73
N ASP A 260 8.82 -5.11 -8.64
CA ASP A 260 10.05 -4.35 -8.43
C ASP A 260 10.43 -4.22 -6.93
N LEU A 261 9.74 -4.95 -6.06
CA LEU A 261 10.02 -5.10 -4.63
C LEU A 261 10.53 -6.54 -4.34
N PRO A 262 11.75 -6.91 -4.77
CA PRO A 262 12.21 -8.30 -4.80
C PRO A 262 12.36 -8.96 -3.43
N ASN A 263 12.48 -8.16 -2.37
CA ASN A 263 12.65 -8.63 -0.99
C ASN A 263 11.38 -8.49 -0.15
N LEU A 264 10.23 -8.19 -0.77
CA LEU A 264 8.97 -8.02 -0.07
C LEU A 264 8.56 -9.33 0.62
N ARG A 265 8.22 -9.22 1.90
CA ARG A 265 7.85 -10.32 2.80
C ARG A 265 6.46 -10.17 3.35
N ASP A 266 6.06 -8.96 3.71
CA ASP A 266 4.78 -8.71 4.35
C ASP A 266 4.06 -7.60 3.55
N LEU A 267 2.96 -7.95 2.88
CA LEU A 267 2.15 -7.05 2.08
C LEU A 267 0.78 -6.91 2.72
N HIS A 268 0.47 -5.70 3.16
CA HIS A 268 -0.80 -5.40 3.81
C HIS A 268 -1.71 -4.59 2.91
N LEU A 269 -2.83 -5.19 2.51
CA LEU A 269 -3.86 -4.61 1.66
C LEU A 269 -5.23 -4.65 2.34
N GLY A 270 -5.26 -4.81 3.66
CA GLY A 270 -6.50 -4.83 4.45
C GLY A 270 -7.34 -3.55 4.27
N ASP A 271 -8.64 -3.64 4.52
CA ASP A 271 -9.55 -2.49 4.52
C ASP A 271 -9.54 -1.68 3.19
N ASN A 272 -9.46 -2.38 2.06
CA ASN A 272 -9.56 -1.81 0.72
C ASN A 272 -10.85 -2.26 0.01
N TYR A 273 -10.96 -2.02 -1.30
CA TYR A 273 -12.11 -2.38 -2.12
C TYR A 273 -11.81 -3.49 -3.16
N LEU A 274 -10.76 -4.29 -2.93
CA LEU A 274 -10.35 -5.36 -3.86
C LEU A 274 -11.41 -6.45 -3.94
N LYS A 275 -11.67 -6.96 -5.16
CA LYS A 275 -12.63 -8.05 -5.42
C LYS A 275 -11.95 -9.35 -5.82
N ASP A 276 -10.68 -9.28 -6.20
CA ASP A 276 -9.85 -10.38 -6.65
C ASP A 276 -8.36 -10.05 -6.42
N ILE A 277 -7.48 -11.03 -6.60
CA ILE A 277 -6.03 -10.81 -6.56
C ILE A 277 -5.60 -10.43 -7.98
N ASN A 278 -5.60 -9.13 -8.28
CA ASN A 278 -5.35 -8.63 -9.64
C ASN A 278 -3.92 -8.15 -9.89
N PHE A 279 -2.98 -8.65 -9.10
CA PHE A 279 -1.54 -8.45 -9.25
C PHE A 279 -0.80 -9.79 -9.32
N GLU A 280 0.42 -9.76 -9.84
CA GLU A 280 1.26 -10.92 -10.06
C GLU A 280 1.95 -11.34 -8.75
N VAL A 281 1.59 -12.51 -8.22
CA VAL A 281 2.19 -13.03 -6.98
C VAL A 281 3.48 -13.81 -7.24
N HIS A 282 3.68 -14.37 -8.44
CA HIS A 282 4.85 -15.19 -8.81
C HIS A 282 6.19 -14.47 -8.69
N CYS A 283 6.20 -13.15 -8.88
CA CYS A 283 7.41 -12.35 -8.73
C CYS A 283 7.78 -12.11 -7.26
N LEU A 284 6.85 -12.30 -6.31
CA LEU A 284 7.02 -12.04 -4.88
C LEU A 284 7.56 -13.26 -4.12
N LYS A 285 8.69 -13.79 -4.57
CA LYS A 285 9.25 -15.09 -4.10
C LYS A 285 9.49 -15.17 -2.59
N ASN A 286 9.70 -14.02 -1.94
CA ASN A 286 9.97 -13.91 -0.51
C ASN A 286 8.73 -13.60 0.33
N LEU A 287 7.55 -13.43 -0.28
CA LEU A 287 6.31 -13.04 0.40
C LEU A 287 5.91 -14.11 1.40
N ARG A 288 5.74 -13.75 2.66
CA ARG A 288 5.36 -14.60 3.79
C ARG A 288 3.95 -14.30 4.25
N PHE A 289 3.53 -13.05 4.17
CA PHE A 289 2.23 -12.61 4.64
C PHE A 289 1.56 -11.74 3.59
N LEU A 290 0.33 -12.10 3.24
CA LEU A 290 -0.57 -11.33 2.40
C LEU A 290 -1.87 -11.09 3.16
N ASP A 291 -2.09 -9.83 3.53
CA ASP A 291 -3.32 -9.42 4.19
C ASP A 291 -4.31 -8.85 3.17
N LEU A 292 -5.46 -9.52 3.06
CA LEU A 292 -6.63 -9.14 2.25
C LEU A 292 -7.87 -8.99 3.15
N GLU A 293 -7.69 -8.80 4.45
CA GLU A 293 -8.78 -8.62 5.42
C GLU A 293 -9.68 -7.43 5.01
N ARG A 294 -10.99 -7.50 5.29
CA ARG A 294 -11.93 -6.38 5.10
C ARG A 294 -11.97 -5.79 3.67
N ASN A 295 -11.73 -6.62 2.65
CA ASN A 295 -11.90 -6.24 1.24
C ASN A 295 -13.33 -6.53 0.72
N LYS A 296 -13.51 -6.71 -0.60
CA LYS A 296 -14.80 -6.94 -1.28
C LYS A 296 -14.81 -8.26 -2.06
N PHE A 297 -14.08 -9.27 -1.58
CA PHE A 297 -14.12 -10.60 -2.19
C PHE A 297 -15.49 -11.26 -1.95
N GLU A 298 -16.25 -11.44 -3.03
CA GLU A 298 -17.47 -12.27 -3.02
C GLU A 298 -17.16 -13.76 -3.21
N PHE A 299 -16.03 -14.07 -3.86
CA PHE A 299 -15.45 -15.40 -4.02
C PHE A 299 -13.96 -15.23 -4.36
N VAL A 300 -13.17 -16.29 -4.25
CA VAL A 300 -11.77 -16.30 -4.71
C VAL A 300 -11.66 -17.14 -5.98
N LYS A 301 -11.04 -16.60 -7.03
CA LYS A 301 -10.89 -17.29 -8.32
C LYS A 301 -9.97 -18.49 -8.15
N THR A 302 -10.32 -19.62 -8.77
CA THR A 302 -9.47 -20.84 -8.77
C THR A 302 -8.06 -20.56 -9.28
N HIS A 303 -7.92 -19.71 -10.30
CA HIS A 303 -6.61 -19.31 -10.81
C HIS A 303 -5.76 -18.63 -9.72
N ASP A 304 -6.29 -17.64 -9.02
CA ASP A 304 -5.58 -16.93 -7.95
C ASP A 304 -5.14 -17.89 -6.84
N LEU A 305 -6.00 -18.84 -6.46
CA LEU A 305 -5.70 -19.89 -5.48
C LEU A 305 -4.55 -20.82 -5.93
N MET A 306 -4.52 -21.17 -7.22
CA MET A 306 -3.40 -21.94 -7.79
C MET A 306 -2.10 -21.13 -7.76
N LEU A 307 -2.14 -19.83 -8.06
CA LEU A 307 -0.94 -18.99 -8.00
C LEU A 307 -0.37 -18.91 -6.57
N LEU A 308 -1.24 -18.87 -5.55
CA LEU A 308 -0.81 -18.91 -4.14
C LEU A 308 -0.15 -20.24 -3.77
N ASN A 309 -0.67 -21.37 -4.27
CA ASN A 309 -0.03 -22.69 -4.09
C ASN A 309 1.34 -22.72 -4.78
N GLU A 310 1.41 -22.32 -6.05
CA GLU A 310 2.66 -22.30 -6.81
C GLU A 310 3.74 -21.44 -6.13
N LEU A 311 3.34 -20.29 -5.56
CA LEU A 311 4.25 -19.43 -4.79
C LEU A 311 4.76 -20.13 -3.52
N ASN A 312 3.89 -20.84 -2.81
CA ASN A 312 4.24 -21.56 -1.59
C ASN A 312 5.09 -22.80 -1.84
N ASP A 313 4.92 -23.45 -2.99
CA ASP A 313 5.64 -24.67 -3.37
C ASP A 313 6.98 -24.38 -4.09
N LEU A 314 7.38 -23.11 -4.21
CA LEU A 314 8.64 -22.73 -4.86
C LEU A 314 9.86 -23.44 -4.23
N PRO A 315 10.79 -23.95 -5.05
CA PRO A 315 12.00 -24.59 -4.55
C PRO A 315 12.86 -23.57 -3.80
N ASN A 316 13.38 -23.96 -2.63
CA ASN A 316 14.18 -23.14 -1.70
C ASN A 316 13.40 -22.09 -0.90
N ARG A 317 12.07 -22.13 -0.89
CA ARG A 317 11.29 -21.31 0.04
C ARG A 317 11.48 -21.84 1.47
N THR A 318 11.78 -20.93 2.41
CA THR A 318 12.08 -21.28 3.83
C THR A 318 10.96 -20.92 4.80
N THR A 319 9.95 -20.20 4.35
CA THR A 319 8.87 -19.66 5.17
C THR A 319 7.53 -19.96 4.51
N GLU A 320 6.56 -20.43 5.29
CA GLU A 320 5.20 -20.68 4.80
C GLU A 320 4.53 -19.37 4.34
N LEU A 321 3.67 -19.45 3.32
CA LEU A 321 2.80 -18.34 2.94
C LEU A 321 1.56 -18.32 3.84
N VAL A 322 1.31 -17.19 4.47
CA VAL A 322 0.11 -16.93 5.26
C VAL A 322 -0.74 -15.90 4.52
N VAL A 323 -2.02 -16.21 4.30
CA VAL A 323 -2.97 -15.30 3.64
C VAL A 323 -4.16 -15.08 4.55
N ASP A 324 -4.53 -13.82 4.78
CA ASP A 324 -5.72 -13.46 5.56
C ASP A 324 -6.83 -12.96 4.63
N PHE A 325 -7.95 -13.69 4.61
CA PHE A 325 -9.15 -13.37 3.83
C PHE A 325 -10.33 -12.93 4.72
N ASN A 326 -10.11 -12.72 6.02
CA ASN A 326 -11.18 -12.45 6.96
C ASN A 326 -12.02 -11.23 6.58
N LEU A 327 -13.27 -11.24 7.05
CA LEU A 327 -14.19 -10.11 6.93
C LEU A 327 -14.42 -9.63 5.48
N ASN A 328 -14.32 -10.54 4.53
CA ASN A 328 -14.77 -10.33 3.16
C ASN A 328 -16.24 -10.75 2.98
N PRO A 329 -16.99 -10.10 2.08
CA PRO A 329 -18.41 -10.37 1.85
C PRO A 329 -18.61 -11.60 0.94
N PHE A 330 -18.05 -12.76 1.31
CA PHE A 330 -18.18 -13.98 0.51
C PHE A 330 -19.65 -14.36 0.31
N VAL A 331 -20.02 -14.81 -0.89
CA VAL A 331 -21.39 -15.23 -1.20
C VAL A 331 -21.54 -16.73 -0.96
N CYS A 332 -22.57 -17.14 -0.22
CA CYS A 332 -22.87 -18.56 0.00
C CYS A 332 -23.55 -19.18 -1.24
N ASP A 333 -22.80 -19.37 -2.32
CA ASP A 333 -23.22 -20.09 -3.53
C ASP A 333 -22.18 -21.13 -3.94
N CYS A 334 -22.44 -21.90 -5.01
CA CYS A 334 -21.50 -22.93 -5.45
C CYS A 334 -20.14 -22.40 -5.93
N LYS A 335 -19.93 -21.08 -6.11
CA LYS A 335 -18.60 -20.53 -6.46
C LYS A 335 -17.64 -20.60 -5.28
N ILE A 336 -18.13 -20.63 -4.04
CA ILE A 336 -17.29 -20.75 -2.84
C ILE A 336 -16.67 -22.14 -2.71
N SER A 337 -17.16 -23.14 -3.45
CA SER A 337 -16.66 -24.52 -3.38
C SER A 337 -15.16 -24.60 -3.63
N SER A 338 -14.65 -23.85 -4.62
CA SER A 338 -13.22 -23.83 -4.94
C SER A 338 -12.38 -23.29 -3.77
N PHE A 339 -12.83 -22.21 -3.14
CA PHE A 339 -12.12 -21.62 -2.01
C PHE A 339 -12.16 -22.52 -0.79
N ARG A 340 -13.33 -23.11 -0.48
CA ARG A 340 -13.47 -24.08 0.61
C ARG A 340 -12.58 -25.31 0.41
N THR A 341 -12.63 -25.93 -0.78
CA THR A 341 -11.78 -27.08 -1.10
C THR A 341 -10.30 -26.72 -1.02
N TRP A 342 -9.91 -25.53 -1.49
CA TRP A 342 -8.53 -25.06 -1.39
C TRP A 342 -8.06 -24.93 0.06
N ILE A 343 -8.85 -24.33 0.96
CA ILE A 343 -8.53 -24.20 2.39
C ILE A 343 -8.27 -25.58 3.03
N ASP A 344 -9.01 -26.61 2.62
CA ASP A 344 -8.88 -27.97 3.15
C ASP A 344 -7.64 -28.71 2.62
N SER A 345 -7.18 -28.40 1.40
CA SER A 345 -6.13 -29.17 0.71
C SER A 345 -4.80 -28.44 0.55
N THR A 346 -4.75 -27.13 0.76
CA THR A 346 -3.53 -26.31 0.51
C THR A 346 -2.49 -26.45 1.63
N ASN A 347 -1.23 -26.22 1.27
CA ASN A 347 -0.12 -25.99 2.22
C ASN A 347 0.09 -24.50 2.56
N VAL A 348 -0.78 -23.62 2.06
CA VAL A 348 -0.81 -22.20 2.42
C VAL A 348 -1.61 -22.04 3.70
N THR A 349 -1.10 -21.33 4.70
CA THR A 349 -1.89 -21.04 5.90
C THR A 349 -2.93 -19.95 5.60
N ALA A 350 -4.20 -20.36 5.51
CA ALA A 350 -5.33 -19.44 5.58
C ALA A 350 -5.54 -19.00 7.03
N ARG A 351 -5.20 -17.74 7.34
CA ARG A 351 -5.32 -17.18 8.69
C ARG A 351 -6.79 -17.15 9.10
N ASN A 352 -7.06 -17.47 10.37
CA ASN A 352 -8.40 -17.47 10.95
C ASN A 352 -9.44 -18.27 10.15
N LYS A 353 -9.04 -19.38 9.50
CA LYS A 353 -9.92 -20.17 8.62
C LYS A 353 -11.29 -20.54 9.21
N GLN A 354 -11.38 -20.72 10.52
CA GLN A 354 -12.64 -21.06 11.21
C GLN A 354 -13.58 -19.86 11.38
N ALA A 355 -13.07 -18.64 11.26
CA ALA A 355 -13.85 -17.40 11.35
C ALA A 355 -14.30 -16.88 9.97
N LEU A 356 -13.97 -17.60 8.87
CA LEU A 356 -14.39 -17.22 7.53
C LEU A 356 -15.89 -17.45 7.37
N MET A 357 -16.60 -16.36 7.06
CA MET A 357 -18.06 -16.35 6.87
C MET A 357 -18.41 -16.05 5.43
N CYS A 358 -19.48 -16.66 4.93
CA CYS A 358 -20.19 -16.22 3.73
C CYS A 358 -21.58 -15.71 4.09
N TYR A 359 -22.24 -15.01 3.17
CA TYR A 359 -23.54 -14.39 3.37
C TYR A 359 -24.52 -14.86 2.29
N GLN A 360 -25.67 -15.37 2.71
CA GLN A 360 -26.80 -15.63 1.83
C GLN A 360 -27.75 -14.43 1.90
N ASN A 361 -28.13 -13.85 0.75
CA ASN A 361 -28.97 -12.64 0.68
C ASN A 361 -28.45 -11.44 1.51
N LYS A 362 -27.15 -11.41 1.84
CA LYS A 362 -26.46 -10.34 2.59
C LYS A 362 -26.94 -10.10 4.04
N ILE A 363 -27.66 -11.02 4.68
CA ILE A 363 -28.22 -10.79 6.03
C ILE A 363 -27.70 -11.82 7.04
N ASP A 364 -27.66 -13.10 6.70
CA ASP A 364 -27.27 -14.15 7.64
C ASP A 364 -25.88 -14.73 7.29
N PRO A 365 -24.86 -14.53 8.15
CA PRO A 365 -23.55 -15.12 7.94
C PRO A 365 -23.55 -16.61 8.28
N LEU A 366 -22.93 -17.42 7.43
CA LEU A 366 -22.70 -18.84 7.63
C LEU A 366 -21.19 -19.14 7.60
N PRO A 367 -20.67 -19.98 8.50
CA PRO A 367 -19.26 -20.38 8.46
C PRO A 367 -18.96 -21.19 7.20
N ILE A 368 -17.96 -20.77 6.41
CA ILE A 368 -17.63 -21.40 5.11
C ILE A 368 -17.27 -22.87 5.29
N MET A 369 -16.55 -23.21 6.36
CA MET A 369 -16.10 -24.57 6.62
C MET A 369 -17.25 -25.52 6.99
N GLU A 370 -18.37 -24.99 7.50
CA GLU A 370 -19.53 -25.77 7.96
C GLU A 370 -20.64 -25.89 6.90
N LEU A 371 -20.49 -25.26 5.74
CA LEU A 371 -21.47 -25.32 4.66
C LEU A 371 -21.68 -26.75 4.14
N ASP A 372 -22.94 -27.15 3.98
CA ASP A 372 -23.29 -28.34 3.21
C ASP A 372 -23.11 -28.06 1.71
N MET A 373 -22.20 -28.80 1.08
CA MET A 373 -21.86 -28.67 -0.33
C MET A 373 -22.48 -29.77 -1.20
N SER A 374 -23.45 -30.53 -0.68
CA SER A 374 -24.13 -31.62 -1.39
C SER A 374 -24.75 -31.16 -2.72
N GLU A 375 -25.41 -30.00 -2.74
CA GLU A 375 -25.99 -29.40 -3.96
C GLU A 375 -24.94 -28.89 -4.95
N CYS A 376 -23.71 -28.64 -4.47
CA CYS A 376 -22.58 -28.17 -5.26
C CYS A 376 -21.58 -29.30 -5.58
N ALA A 377 -21.98 -30.57 -5.47
CA ALA A 377 -21.08 -31.73 -5.61
C ALA A 377 -20.24 -31.72 -6.90
N ALA A 378 -20.81 -31.29 -8.03
CA ALA A 378 -20.09 -31.18 -9.29
C ALA A 378 -18.98 -30.11 -9.25
N ALA A 379 -19.24 -28.97 -8.60
CA ALA A 379 -18.29 -27.87 -8.44
C ALA A 379 -17.17 -28.24 -7.45
N VAL A 380 -17.50 -28.95 -6.37
CA VAL A 380 -16.51 -29.52 -5.44
C VAL A 380 -15.61 -30.52 -6.14
N ALA A 381 -16.18 -31.46 -6.90
CA ALA A 381 -15.41 -32.46 -7.63
C ALA A 381 -14.43 -31.80 -8.63
N ALA A 382 -14.89 -30.77 -9.36
CA ALA A 382 -14.03 -30.00 -10.26
C ALA A 382 -12.87 -29.32 -9.51
N ALA A 383 -13.14 -28.68 -8.37
CA ALA A 383 -12.12 -28.04 -7.55
C ALA A 383 -11.09 -29.06 -7.00
N THR A 384 -11.57 -30.19 -6.49
CA THR A 384 -10.70 -31.26 -5.98
C THR A 384 -9.78 -31.82 -7.05
N ILE A 385 -10.29 -32.01 -8.28
CA ILE A 385 -9.44 -32.42 -9.40
C ILE A 385 -8.36 -31.35 -9.64
N MET A 386 -8.73 -30.08 -9.77
CA MET A 386 -7.80 -28.99 -10.06
C MET A 386 -6.65 -28.90 -9.03
N PHE A 387 -6.95 -28.99 -7.74
CA PHE A 387 -5.93 -28.87 -6.69
C PHE A 387 -5.13 -30.16 -6.46
N ASN A 388 -5.70 -31.34 -6.72
CA ASN A 388 -4.96 -32.60 -6.60
C ASN A 388 -4.08 -32.90 -7.81
N THR A 389 -4.51 -32.55 -9.04
CA THR A 389 -3.67 -32.71 -10.24
C THR A 389 -2.49 -31.74 -10.26
N ALA A 390 -2.48 -30.71 -9.42
CA ALA A 390 -1.30 -29.88 -9.20
C ALA A 390 -0.15 -30.62 -8.49
N THR A 391 -0.39 -31.83 -7.94
CA THR A 391 0.65 -32.67 -7.31
C THR A 391 1.22 -33.76 -8.23
N GLN A 392 0.67 -33.94 -9.43
CA GLN A 392 1.18 -34.84 -10.46
C GLN A 392 0.83 -34.26 -11.84
N ASP A 393 1.76 -33.47 -12.40
CA ASP A 393 2.04 -33.34 -13.83
C ASP A 393 2.63 -31.96 -14.14
N HIS A 394 3.92 -31.80 -13.85
CA HIS A 394 4.74 -30.95 -14.69
C HIS A 394 4.73 -31.57 -16.10
N TYR A 395 4.19 -30.82 -17.06
CA TYR A 395 3.99 -31.10 -18.48
C TYR A 395 2.76 -31.93 -18.87
N SER A 396 1.89 -31.21 -19.60
CA SER A 396 0.88 -31.66 -20.57
C SER A 396 -0.47 -32.13 -20.01
N LEU A 397 -1.50 -31.32 -20.26
CA LEU A 397 -2.74 -31.73 -20.94
C LEU A 397 -3.48 -30.45 -21.34
N SER A 398 -3.38 -30.00 -22.59
CA SER A 398 -4.24 -30.44 -23.70
C SER A 398 -5.71 -30.57 -23.27
N MET A 399 -6.49 -29.57 -23.69
CA MET A 399 -7.94 -29.60 -23.71
C MET A 399 -8.43 -30.90 -24.35
N HIS A 400 -9.13 -31.73 -23.58
CA HIS A 400 -9.98 -32.77 -24.13
C HIS A 400 -11.34 -32.12 -24.48
N SER A 401 -11.40 -31.48 -25.64
CA SER A 401 -12.66 -31.14 -26.30
C SER A 401 -12.86 -32.07 -27.49
N GLN A 402 -13.85 -32.93 -27.35
CA GLN A 402 -14.60 -33.67 -28.35
C GLN A 402 -13.95 -33.95 -29.72
N ASN A 403 -13.76 -35.25 -29.97
CA ASN A 403 -13.57 -35.86 -31.27
C ASN A 403 -14.54 -35.29 -32.31
N GLY A 404 -14.01 -34.49 -33.27
CA GLY A 404 -14.82 -34.07 -34.41
C GLY A 404 -14.40 -32.82 -35.19
N MET A 405 -13.16 -32.32 -35.15
CA MET A 405 -12.81 -31.17 -36.02
C MET A 405 -11.32 -30.95 -36.35
N ALA A 406 -10.48 -31.98 -36.33
CA ALA A 406 -9.03 -31.81 -36.56
C ALA A 406 -8.60 -31.66 -38.05
N ARG A 407 -9.52 -31.71 -39.02
CA ARG A 407 -9.18 -31.54 -40.46
C ARG A 407 -9.47 -30.14 -41.02
N HIS A 408 -10.27 -29.34 -40.33
CA HIS A 408 -10.66 -28.00 -40.81
C HIS A 408 -9.80 -26.86 -40.25
N THR A 409 -9.09 -27.06 -39.14
CA THR A 409 -8.22 -26.04 -38.53
C THR A 409 -6.89 -25.89 -39.25
N ALA A 410 -6.26 -27.00 -39.67
CA ALA A 410 -5.00 -26.95 -40.42
C ALA A 410 -5.16 -26.31 -41.81
N THR A 411 -6.29 -26.57 -42.49
CA THR A 411 -6.59 -25.97 -43.80
C THR A 411 -6.86 -24.48 -43.69
N LEU A 412 -7.55 -24.02 -42.63
CA LEU A 412 -7.81 -22.60 -42.39
C LEU A 412 -6.54 -21.81 -42.08
N ILE A 413 -5.64 -22.38 -41.27
CA ILE A 413 -4.34 -21.77 -40.95
C ILE A 413 -3.47 -21.65 -42.20
N PHE A 414 -3.42 -22.70 -43.03
CA PHE A 414 -2.70 -22.65 -44.31
C PHE A 414 -3.26 -21.59 -45.25
N LEU A 415 -4.59 -21.46 -45.35
CA LEU A 415 -5.26 -20.45 -46.18
C LEU A 415 -4.97 -19.02 -45.69
N LEU A 416 -4.93 -18.81 -44.36
CA LEU A 416 -4.58 -17.53 -43.76
C LEU A 416 -3.13 -17.13 -44.04
N ILE A 417 -2.19 -18.08 -43.98
CA ILE A 417 -0.79 -17.83 -44.33
C ILE A 417 -0.66 -17.43 -45.81
N VAL A 418 -1.32 -18.16 -46.70
CA VAL A 418 -1.32 -17.86 -48.14
C VAL A 418 -1.94 -16.48 -48.43
N LEU A 419 -3.07 -16.16 -47.80
CA LEU A 419 -3.71 -14.85 -47.92
C LEU A 419 -2.83 -13.71 -47.39
N SER A 420 -2.13 -13.93 -46.28
CA SER A 420 -1.18 -12.96 -45.73
C SER A 420 0.01 -12.71 -46.66
N MET A 421 0.52 -13.76 -47.32
CA MET A 421 1.62 -13.64 -48.29
C MET A 421 1.17 -12.88 -49.55
N ILE A 422 -0.05 -13.15 -50.03
CA ILE A 422 -0.63 -12.42 -51.16
C ILE A 422 -0.85 -10.94 -50.80
N LEU A 423 -1.38 -10.66 -49.61
CA LEU A 423 -1.59 -9.29 -49.13
C LEU A 423 -0.25 -8.53 -49.05
N LEU A 424 0.78 -9.15 -48.50
CA LEU A 424 2.12 -8.55 -48.42
C LEU A 424 2.69 -8.26 -49.82
N GLY A 425 2.53 -9.18 -50.76
CA GLY A 425 2.92 -8.99 -52.16
C GLY A 425 2.17 -7.82 -52.82
N LEU A 426 0.87 -7.69 -52.59
CA LEU A 426 0.06 -6.57 -53.10
C LEU A 426 0.47 -5.23 -52.48
N VAL A 427 0.78 -5.20 -51.18
CA VAL A 427 1.28 -3.98 -50.51
C VAL A 427 2.63 -3.57 -51.09
N VAL A 428 3.56 -4.50 -51.30
CA VAL A 428 4.85 -4.21 -51.93
C VAL A 428 4.67 -3.71 -53.36
N ALA A 429 3.78 -4.32 -54.14
CA ALA A 429 3.45 -3.87 -55.49
C ALA A 429 2.83 -2.47 -55.49
N LEU A 430 1.95 -2.18 -54.52
CA LEU A 430 1.32 -0.87 -54.37
C LEU A 430 2.35 0.20 -53.98
N ILE A 431 3.28 -0.10 -53.07
CA ILE A 431 4.42 0.76 -52.74
C ILE A 431 5.29 0.99 -53.98
N TYR A 432 5.56 -0.05 -54.77
CA TYR A 432 6.37 0.07 -55.99
C TYR A 432 5.71 0.95 -57.05
N VAL A 433 4.41 0.78 -57.30
CA VAL A 433 3.64 1.57 -58.28
C VAL A 433 3.44 3.01 -57.79
N SER A 434 3.25 3.20 -56.48
CA SER A 434 3.05 4.53 -55.89
C SER A 434 4.35 5.21 -55.45
N ARG A 435 5.52 4.63 -55.75
CA ARG A 435 6.83 5.09 -55.24
C ARG A 435 7.07 6.58 -55.44
N ASP A 436 6.66 7.13 -56.58
CA ASP A 436 6.86 8.54 -56.91
C ASP A 436 5.90 9.46 -56.13
N LYS A 437 4.66 9.02 -55.87
CA LYS A 437 3.72 9.72 -54.96
C LYS A 437 4.16 9.63 -53.50
N LEU A 438 4.64 8.45 -53.07
CA LEU A 438 5.10 8.22 -51.70
C LEU A 438 6.34 9.07 -51.38
N LYS A 439 7.24 9.24 -52.36
CA LYS A 439 8.43 10.11 -52.24
C LYS A 439 8.03 11.56 -51.92
N PHE A 440 7.03 12.11 -52.61
CA PHE A 440 6.53 13.47 -52.33
C PHE A 440 5.86 13.61 -50.95
N MET A 441 5.20 12.56 -50.47
CA MET A 441 4.50 12.57 -49.17
C MET A 441 5.45 12.39 -47.97
N ILE A 442 6.54 11.64 -48.16
CA ILE A 442 7.50 11.29 -47.10
C ILE A 442 8.62 12.34 -46.93
N THR A 443 8.93 13.10 -47.98
CA THR A 443 9.96 14.16 -47.95
C THR A 443 9.77 15.18 -46.79
N PRO A 444 8.58 15.74 -46.52
CA PRO A 444 8.41 16.70 -45.42
C PRO A 444 8.53 16.08 -44.01
N VAL A 445 8.34 14.76 -43.88
CA VAL A 445 8.49 14.05 -42.58
C VAL A 445 9.97 13.88 -42.23
N PHE A 446 10.80 13.51 -43.21
CA PHE A 446 12.24 13.38 -42.99
C PHE A 446 12.92 14.73 -42.73
N ASP A 447 12.48 15.82 -43.38
CA ASP A 447 13.04 17.16 -43.12
C ASP A 447 12.74 17.66 -41.70
N ASN A 448 11.58 17.33 -41.14
CA ASN A 448 11.22 17.64 -39.75
C ASN A 448 12.03 16.82 -38.74
N VAL A 449 12.36 15.57 -39.07
CA VAL A 449 13.22 14.72 -38.21
C VAL A 449 14.69 15.15 -38.32
N ALA A 450 15.18 15.47 -39.52
CA ALA A 450 16.55 15.92 -39.74
C ALA A 450 16.84 17.29 -39.09
N LYS A 451 15.87 18.24 -39.13
CA LYS A 451 15.98 19.50 -38.37
C LYS A 451 16.02 19.30 -36.87
N LYS A 452 15.37 18.25 -36.33
CA LYS A 452 15.35 17.98 -34.89
C LYS A 452 16.67 17.37 -34.39
N VAL A 453 17.45 16.72 -35.26
CA VAL A 453 18.75 16.12 -34.92
C VAL A 453 19.91 17.13 -35.02
N GLN A 454 19.78 18.22 -35.78
CA GLN A 454 20.81 19.27 -35.86
C GLN A 454 20.92 20.19 -34.62
N TYR A 455 20.00 20.11 -33.65
CA TYR A 455 20.06 20.92 -32.42
C TYR A 455 20.69 20.22 -31.21
N THR A 456 21.21 18.98 -31.32
CA THR A 456 21.80 18.25 -30.19
C THR A 456 23.27 17.89 -30.35
N SER A 457 24.03 18.63 -31.17
CA SER A 457 25.50 18.49 -31.24
C SER A 457 26.16 19.85 -31.06
N ILE A 458 26.27 20.29 -29.81
CA ILE A 458 27.18 21.36 -29.41
C ILE A 458 28.57 20.72 -29.35
N LYS A 459 29.44 21.16 -30.26
CA LYS A 459 30.90 20.94 -30.22
C LYS A 459 31.51 21.84 -29.16
N ASP A 460 32.49 21.30 -28.45
CA ASP A 460 33.46 22.05 -27.65
C ASP A 460 34.10 23.18 -28.49
N GLU A 461 34.08 24.40 -27.97
CA GLU A 461 34.81 25.55 -28.50
C GLU A 461 36.26 25.49 -28.03
N ASP A 462 37.18 25.17 -28.94
CA ASP A 462 38.60 25.53 -28.81
C ASP A 462 38.78 27.02 -29.12
N CYS A 463 39.42 27.76 -28.20
CA CYS A 463 39.79 29.17 -28.36
C CYS A 463 40.84 29.38 -29.47
N PRO A 464 40.81 30.50 -30.21
CA PRO A 464 41.91 30.86 -31.11
C PRO A 464 42.97 31.71 -30.41
N GLU A 465 44.23 31.30 -30.58
CA GLU A 465 45.44 32.11 -30.37
C GLU A 465 45.41 33.37 -31.25
N VAL A 466 45.76 34.51 -30.67
CA VAL A 466 46.15 35.72 -31.40
C VAL A 466 47.62 35.99 -31.09
N HIS A 467 48.47 35.79 -32.10
CA HIS A 467 49.78 36.42 -32.17
C HIS A 467 49.61 37.89 -32.57
N VAL A 468 50.05 38.82 -31.70
CA VAL A 468 51.12 39.83 -31.93
C VAL A 468 51.54 40.37 -30.57
#